data_AF-A0A9Q0TBQ0-F1
#
_entry.id   AF-A0A9Q0TBQ0-F1
#
_cell.length_a   1.000
_cell.length_b   1.000
_cell.length_c   1.000
_cell.angle_alpha   90.00
_cell.angle_beta   90.00
_cell.angle_gamma   90.00
#
_symmetry.space_group_name_H-M   'P 1'
#
loop_
_entity.id
_entity.type
_entity.pdbx_description
1 polymer ?
#
loop_
_entity_poly.entity_id
_entity_poly.type
_entity_poly.pdbx_seq_one_letter_code
_entity_poly.pdbx_strand_id
1 'polypeptide(L)'
;MKTSELLSLNFDITDIEPVFQFLTDDLHASAQESRGLIVKCPRLLFSDVEYFLRPTLYYLRQLGVAKLNVPSNLNAHLLNIRVEQMQARFEFLRSIGFSHDEAANICGRLPAIFGYSVENNLRPKVEYLVDEMKRSLDELKEFPQYFAFSLEKKIMPRHLHLKRRNAKIKLNRMLLWSDGRFYAKWK
;
A
#
# COMPACT_ATOMS: atom_id res chain seq x y z
N MET A 1 16.69 -6.59 10.20
CA MET A 1 17.05 -6.20 11.57
C MET A 1 18.32 -5.36 11.43
N LYS A 2 18.23 -4.03 11.58
CA LYS A 2 19.34 -3.06 11.39
C LYS A 2 19.49 -2.10 12.59
N THR A 3 18.78 -2.35 13.68
CA THR A 3 18.87 -1.52 14.90
C THR A 3 20.19 -1.71 15.66
N SER A 4 20.98 -2.73 15.31
CA SER A 4 22.32 -2.96 15.84
C SER A 4 23.37 -1.97 15.32
N GLU A 5 23.11 -1.31 14.18
CA GLU A 5 24.04 -0.32 13.59
C GLU A 5 24.15 0.95 14.46
N LEU A 6 23.04 1.38 15.09
CA LEU A 6 23.02 2.53 16.02
C LEU A 6 23.88 2.34 17.28
N LEU A 7 24.15 1.08 17.64
CA LEU A 7 24.95 0.73 18.82
C LEU A 7 26.35 0.24 18.43
N SER A 8 26.73 0.41 17.16
CA SER A 8 28.06 0.04 16.68
C SER A 8 29.09 1.07 17.11
N LEU A 9 30.32 0.62 17.38
CA LEU A 9 31.43 1.49 17.79
C LEU A 9 31.84 2.51 16.71
N ASN A 10 31.38 2.32 15.47
CA ASN A 10 31.71 3.15 14.32
C ASN A 10 30.54 4.06 13.89
N PHE A 11 29.46 4.11 14.67
CA PHE A 11 28.31 4.95 14.38
C PHE A 11 28.63 6.41 14.68
N ASP A 12 28.44 7.28 13.69
CA ASP A 12 28.49 8.73 13.86
C ASP A 12 27.09 9.32 13.68
N ILE A 13 26.75 10.36 14.45
CA ILE A 13 25.46 11.03 14.33
C ILE A 13 25.26 11.66 12.93
N THR A 14 26.36 12.02 12.27
CA THR A 14 26.38 12.54 10.89
C THR A 14 25.88 11.51 9.86
N ASP A 15 25.88 10.21 10.19
CA ASP A 15 25.34 9.15 9.32
C ASP A 15 23.81 9.23 9.18
N ILE A 16 23.12 9.82 10.16
CA ILE A 16 21.64 9.88 10.20
C ILE A 16 21.10 11.31 10.11
N GLU A 17 21.96 12.32 10.24
CA GLU A 17 21.62 13.74 10.10
C GLU A 17 20.91 14.06 8.77
N PRO A 18 21.35 13.54 7.59
CA PRO A 18 20.65 13.79 6.33
C PRO A 18 19.18 13.35 6.35
N VAL A 19 18.85 12.26 7.05
CA VAL A 19 17.47 11.77 7.16
C VAL A 19 16.62 12.73 7.99
N PHE A 20 17.14 13.26 9.10
CA PHE A 20 16.42 14.26 9.90
C PHE A 20 16.23 15.57 9.15
N GLN A 21 17.23 15.99 8.36
CA GLN A 21 17.12 17.15 7.50
C GLN A 21 16.02 16.94 6.45
N PHE A 22 16.01 15.80 5.78
CA PHE A 22 14.94 15.44 4.84
C PHE A 22 13.55 15.45 5.51
N LEU A 23 13.41 14.86 6.69
CA LEU A 23 12.14 14.85 7.41
C LEU A 23 11.63 16.27 7.73
N THR A 24 12.54 17.18 8.04
CA THR A 24 12.21 18.56 8.41
C THR A 24 11.98 19.44 7.19
N ASP A 25 12.91 19.45 6.23
CA ASP A 25 12.93 20.39 5.12
C ASP A 25 12.04 19.92 3.96
N ASP A 26 12.17 18.65 3.58
CA ASP A 26 11.46 18.11 2.43
C ASP A 26 10.05 17.66 2.82
N LEU A 27 9.90 16.94 3.94
CA LEU A 27 8.61 16.38 4.37
C LEU A 27 7.82 17.33 5.29
N HIS A 28 8.45 18.39 5.81
CA HIS A 28 7.84 19.34 6.75
C HIS A 28 7.29 18.67 8.03
N ALA A 29 7.97 17.64 8.52
CA ALA A 29 7.57 16.92 9.74
C ALA A 29 8.04 17.66 11.00
N SER A 30 7.13 17.80 11.96
CA SER A 30 7.48 18.19 13.33
C SER A 30 8.34 17.12 14.01
N ALA A 31 9.02 17.48 15.10
CA ALA A 31 9.80 16.51 15.89
C ALA A 31 8.97 15.30 16.36
N GLN A 32 7.69 15.51 16.69
CA GLN A 32 6.78 14.44 17.10
C GLN A 32 6.43 13.51 15.93
N GLU A 33 6.19 14.06 14.75
CA GLU A 33 5.90 13.28 13.54
C GLU A 33 7.14 12.52 13.06
N SER A 34 8.31 13.15 13.04
CA SER A 34 9.59 12.51 12.76
C SER A 34 9.84 11.32 13.67
N ARG A 35 9.61 11.49 14.99
CA ARG A 35 9.68 10.37 15.95
C ARG A 35 8.68 9.26 15.60
N GLY A 36 7.44 9.61 15.25
CA GLY A 36 6.41 8.65 14.85
C GLY A 36 6.80 7.84 13.60
N LEU A 37 7.38 8.49 12.60
CA LEU A 37 7.88 7.86 11.38
C LEU A 37 9.01 6.87 11.68
N ILE A 38 10.01 7.29 12.45
CA ILE A 38 11.18 6.47 12.82
C ILE A 38 10.75 5.26 13.66
N VAL A 39 9.85 5.44 14.65
CA VAL A 39 9.36 4.32 15.47
C VAL A 39 8.63 3.27 14.61
N LYS A 40 7.87 3.69 13.59
CA LYS A 40 7.20 2.75 12.68
C LYS A 40 8.12 2.14 11.64
N CYS A 41 9.15 2.87 11.20
CA CYS A 41 10.13 2.39 10.24
C CYS A 41 11.55 2.74 10.70
N PRO A 42 12.14 1.99 11.66
CA PRO A 42 13.48 2.31 12.17
C PRO A 42 14.58 2.29 11.11
N ARG A 43 14.36 1.56 10.01
CA ARG A 43 15.27 1.53 8.87
C ARG A 43 15.37 2.86 8.14
N LEU A 44 14.42 3.78 8.33
CA LEU A 44 14.42 5.10 7.73
C LEU A 44 15.68 5.90 8.08
N LEU A 45 16.22 5.70 9.29
CA LEU A 45 17.45 6.35 9.76
C LEU A 45 18.67 6.07 8.88
N PHE A 46 18.67 4.94 8.18
CA PHE A 46 19.79 4.48 7.35
C PHE A 46 19.43 4.47 5.85
N SER A 47 18.36 5.16 5.48
CA SER A 47 17.93 5.28 4.09
C SER A 47 18.75 6.33 3.37
N ASP A 48 19.19 6.03 2.15
CA ASP A 48 19.82 7.03 1.29
C ASP A 48 18.78 8.09 0.89
N VAL A 49 19.05 9.33 1.26
CA VAL A 49 18.14 10.47 1.07
C VAL A 49 17.97 10.79 -0.41
N GLU A 50 19.07 10.80 -1.18
CA GLU A 50 19.06 11.19 -2.59
C GLU A 50 18.52 10.09 -3.49
N TYR A 51 18.75 8.83 -3.13
CA TYR A 51 18.39 7.69 -3.96
C TYR A 51 17.04 7.08 -3.59
N PHE A 52 16.61 7.14 -2.33
CA PHE A 52 15.30 6.62 -1.89
C PHE A 52 14.33 7.72 -1.47
N LEU A 53 14.69 8.53 -0.47
CA LEU A 53 13.69 9.34 0.24
C LEU A 53 13.13 10.47 -0.63
N ARG A 54 13.99 11.32 -1.20
CA ARG A 54 13.59 12.44 -2.05
C ARG A 54 12.92 11.99 -3.35
N PRO A 55 13.46 11.02 -4.11
CA PRO A 55 12.78 10.52 -5.30
C PRO A 55 11.39 9.98 -4.99
N THR A 56 11.24 9.25 -3.89
CA THR A 56 9.95 8.69 -3.47
C THR A 56 8.95 9.79 -3.11
N LEU A 57 9.36 10.78 -2.32
CA LEU A 57 8.50 11.89 -1.94
C LEU A 57 8.08 12.72 -3.17
N TYR A 58 9.01 13.00 -4.08
CA TYR A 58 8.73 13.70 -5.32
C TYR A 58 7.73 12.93 -6.19
N TYR A 59 7.94 11.63 -6.36
CA TYR A 59 7.02 10.78 -7.12
C TYR A 59 5.61 10.77 -6.50
N LEU A 60 5.49 10.62 -5.17
CA LEU A 60 4.21 10.68 -4.47
C LEU A 60 3.49 12.03 -4.65
N ARG A 61 4.24 13.14 -4.68
CA ARG A 61 3.71 14.47 -5.00
C ARG A 61 3.23 14.55 -6.44
N GLN A 62 3.99 14.05 -7.41
CA GLN A 62 3.61 14.03 -8.83
C GLN A 62 2.34 13.20 -9.09
N LEU A 63 2.14 12.10 -8.36
CA LEU A 63 0.92 11.31 -8.46
C LEU A 63 -0.33 12.07 -7.93
N GLY A 64 -0.17 13.19 -7.24
CA GLY A 64 -1.28 13.97 -6.69
C GLY A 64 -1.92 13.32 -5.44
N VAL A 65 -1.25 12.35 -4.81
CA VAL A 65 -1.83 11.62 -3.68
C VAL A 65 -1.57 12.37 -2.37
N ALA A 66 -2.41 13.37 -2.09
CA ALA A 66 -2.26 14.31 -0.97
C ALA A 66 -2.15 13.67 0.43
N LYS A 67 -2.56 12.41 0.60
CA LYS A 67 -2.46 11.69 1.89
C LYS A 67 -1.11 10.98 2.08
N LEU A 68 -0.31 10.86 1.02
CA LEU A 68 0.94 10.09 1.02
C LEU A 68 2.19 10.97 1.04
N ASN A 69 2.06 12.24 0.69
CA ASN A 69 3.15 13.22 0.66
C ASN A 69 3.24 14.09 1.93
N VAL A 70 2.55 13.69 3.00
CA VAL A 70 2.56 14.37 4.32
C VAL A 70 3.19 13.47 5.38
N PRO A 71 3.72 14.04 6.48
CA PRO A 71 4.21 13.25 7.61
C PRO A 71 3.11 12.34 8.16
N SER A 72 3.20 11.03 7.90
CA SER A 72 2.23 10.06 8.39
C SER A 72 2.91 8.75 8.74
N ASN A 73 2.72 8.33 10.00
CA ASN A 73 3.24 7.07 10.51
C ASN A 73 2.64 5.84 9.78
N LEU A 74 1.48 5.97 9.13
CA LEU A 74 0.85 4.92 8.32
C LEU A 74 1.65 4.60 7.05
N ASN A 75 2.38 5.58 6.54
CA ASN A 75 3.04 5.54 5.23
C ASN A 75 4.57 5.59 5.33
N ALA A 76 5.14 5.58 6.54
CA ALA A 76 6.58 5.63 6.77
C ALA A 76 7.38 4.59 5.95
N HIS A 77 6.79 3.41 5.76
CA HIS A 77 7.40 2.33 4.98
C HIS A 77 7.46 2.62 3.47
N LEU A 78 6.60 3.49 2.95
CA LEU A 78 6.58 3.84 1.53
C LEU A 78 7.81 4.63 1.12
N LEU A 79 8.32 5.50 1.99
CA LEU A 79 9.53 6.30 1.74
C LEU A 79 10.78 5.44 1.45
N ASN A 80 10.73 4.15 1.79
CA ASN A 80 11.78 3.18 1.54
C ASN A 80 11.51 2.26 0.34
N ILE A 81 10.45 2.50 -0.43
CA ILE A 81 10.14 1.75 -1.65
C ILE A 81 10.80 2.46 -2.83
N ARG A 82 11.52 1.72 -3.67
CA ARG A 82 12.10 2.26 -4.91
C ARG A 82 11.02 2.81 -5.83
N VAL A 83 11.26 3.98 -6.41
CA VAL A 83 10.32 4.65 -7.32
C VAL A 83 9.93 3.74 -8.49
N GLU A 84 10.88 2.99 -9.06
CA GLU A 84 10.61 2.08 -10.19
C GLU A 84 9.62 0.98 -9.78
N GLN A 85 9.70 0.52 -8.53
CA GLN A 85 8.73 -0.43 -8.01
C GLN A 85 7.36 0.21 -7.88
N MET A 86 7.27 1.43 -7.36
CA MET A 86 5.99 2.15 -7.22
C MET A 86 5.34 2.41 -8.58
N GLN A 87 6.14 2.87 -9.55
CA GLN A 87 5.73 3.09 -10.94
C GLN A 87 5.16 1.83 -11.56
N ALA A 88 5.81 0.67 -11.40
CA ALA A 88 5.27 -0.58 -11.95
C ALA A 88 3.87 -0.94 -11.41
N ARG A 89 3.54 -0.60 -10.14
CA ARG A 89 2.21 -0.87 -9.57
C ARG A 89 1.20 0.17 -10.06
N PHE A 90 1.63 1.42 -10.17
CA PHE A 90 0.80 2.50 -10.68
C PHE A 90 0.44 2.26 -12.15
N GLU A 91 1.42 1.94 -12.99
CA GLU A 91 1.22 1.62 -14.40
C GLU A 91 0.43 0.32 -14.59
N PHE A 92 0.57 -0.67 -13.70
CA PHE A 92 -0.33 -1.81 -13.70
C PHE A 92 -1.80 -1.37 -13.55
N LEU A 93 -2.14 -0.53 -12.57
CA LEU A 93 -3.50 -0.01 -12.40
C LEU A 93 -3.99 0.73 -13.66
N ARG A 94 -3.12 1.49 -14.32
CA ARG A 94 -3.46 2.18 -15.56
C ARG A 94 -3.69 1.21 -16.72
N SER A 95 -2.84 0.20 -16.85
CA SER A 95 -2.93 -0.81 -17.91
C SER A 95 -4.21 -1.64 -17.86
N ILE A 96 -4.82 -1.81 -16.67
CA ILE A 96 -6.12 -2.49 -16.53
C ILE A 96 -7.31 -1.55 -16.75
N GLY A 97 -7.07 -0.29 -17.13
CA GLY A 97 -8.10 0.64 -17.59
C GLY A 97 -8.46 1.77 -16.62
N PHE A 98 -7.76 1.93 -15.49
CA PHE A 98 -7.97 3.09 -14.63
C PHE A 98 -7.31 4.34 -15.20
N SER A 99 -8.02 5.47 -15.15
CA SER A 99 -7.42 6.79 -15.38
C SER A 99 -6.35 7.09 -14.32
N HIS A 100 -5.52 8.11 -14.59
CA HIS A 100 -4.50 8.58 -13.64
C HIS A 100 -5.11 8.91 -12.27
N ASP A 101 -6.20 9.66 -12.25
CA ASP A 101 -6.86 10.08 -11.00
C ASP A 101 -7.50 8.90 -10.25
N GLU A 102 -8.06 7.94 -10.97
CA GLU A 102 -8.60 6.72 -10.36
C GLU A 102 -7.50 5.86 -9.75
N ALA A 103 -6.38 5.67 -10.46
CA ALA A 103 -5.23 4.95 -9.95
C ALA A 103 -4.62 5.66 -8.73
N ALA A 104 -4.46 6.99 -8.79
CA ALA A 104 -3.99 7.82 -7.69
C ALA A 104 -4.91 7.71 -6.47
N ASN A 105 -6.23 7.73 -6.67
CA ASN A 105 -7.22 7.54 -5.62
C ASN A 105 -7.14 6.13 -5.00
N ILE A 106 -6.97 5.09 -5.80
CA ILE A 106 -6.75 3.70 -5.32
C ILE A 106 -5.50 3.64 -4.43
N CYS A 107 -4.36 4.18 -4.90
CA CYS A 107 -3.12 4.24 -4.15
C CYS A 107 -3.26 5.04 -2.84
N GLY A 108 -3.98 6.17 -2.86
CA GLY A 108 -4.23 6.97 -1.65
C GLY A 108 -5.11 6.28 -0.62
N ARG A 109 -6.05 5.43 -1.07
CA ARG A 109 -6.95 4.67 -0.19
C ARG A 109 -6.35 3.33 0.27
N LEU A 110 -5.39 2.78 -0.47
CA LEU A 110 -4.62 1.60 -0.09
C LEU A 110 -3.13 1.84 -0.37
N PRO A 111 -2.41 2.54 0.53
CA PRO A 111 -1.01 2.89 0.28
C PRO A 111 -0.10 1.65 0.26
N ALA A 112 -0.46 0.61 1.01
CA ALA A 112 0.23 -0.67 1.03
C ALA A 112 0.31 -1.37 -0.34
N ILE A 113 -0.49 -0.94 -1.33
CA ILE A 113 -0.48 -1.50 -2.70
C ILE A 113 0.90 -1.42 -3.36
N PHE A 114 1.69 -0.38 -3.04
CA PHE A 114 3.04 -0.23 -3.57
C PHE A 114 4.01 -1.32 -3.11
N GLY A 115 3.70 -1.99 -1.98
CA GLY A 115 4.46 -3.14 -1.50
C GLY A 115 4.01 -4.48 -2.10
N TYR A 116 2.92 -4.53 -2.88
CA TYR A 116 2.42 -5.78 -3.44
C TYR A 116 3.14 -6.14 -4.75
N SER A 117 3.26 -7.44 -5.02
CA SER A 117 3.77 -7.93 -6.31
C SER A 117 2.69 -7.77 -7.37
N VAL A 118 3.04 -7.22 -8.54
CA VAL A 118 2.12 -7.16 -9.67
C VAL A 118 1.72 -8.58 -10.09
N GLU A 119 2.71 -9.43 -10.37
CA GLU A 119 2.48 -10.77 -10.91
C GLU A 119 1.94 -11.77 -9.89
N ASN A 120 2.35 -11.66 -8.61
CA ASN A 120 1.99 -12.66 -7.60
C ASN A 120 0.84 -12.21 -6.68
N ASN A 121 0.32 -10.99 -6.85
CA ASN A 121 -0.76 -10.47 -5.99
C ASN A 121 -1.79 -9.68 -6.76
N LEU A 122 -1.40 -8.60 -7.45
CA LEU A 122 -2.36 -7.69 -8.07
C LEU A 122 -3.05 -8.35 -9.28
N ARG A 123 -2.28 -8.82 -10.25
CA ARG A 123 -2.78 -9.42 -11.50
C ARG A 123 -3.68 -10.63 -11.24
N PRO A 124 -3.29 -11.66 -10.46
CA PRO A 124 -4.15 -12.82 -10.24
C PRO A 124 -5.48 -12.47 -9.56
N LYS A 125 -5.49 -11.43 -8.71
CA LYS A 125 -6.72 -10.97 -8.05
C LYS A 125 -7.63 -10.18 -8.98
N VAL A 126 -7.07 -9.42 -9.93
CA VAL A 126 -7.85 -8.74 -10.99
C VAL A 126 -8.46 -9.77 -11.93
N GLU A 127 -7.66 -10.71 -12.42
CA GLU A 127 -8.12 -11.81 -13.29
C GLU A 127 -9.24 -12.60 -12.61
N TYR A 128 -9.07 -12.99 -11.35
CA TYR A 128 -10.13 -13.69 -10.62
C TYR A 128 -11.41 -12.84 -10.47
N LEU A 129 -11.29 -11.53 -10.27
CA LEU A 129 -12.45 -10.64 -10.14
C LEU A 129 -13.25 -10.57 -11.45
N VAL A 130 -12.55 -10.43 -12.58
CA VAL A 130 -13.18 -10.25 -13.89
C VAL A 130 -13.62 -11.58 -14.48
N ASP A 131 -12.74 -12.57 -14.50
CA ASP A 131 -12.94 -13.81 -15.22
C ASP A 131 -13.76 -14.83 -14.43
N GLU A 132 -13.49 -14.99 -13.14
CA GLU A 132 -14.17 -15.98 -12.31
C GLU A 132 -15.41 -15.43 -11.62
N MET A 133 -15.33 -14.22 -11.08
CA MET A 133 -16.44 -13.58 -10.36
C MET A 133 -17.38 -12.80 -11.29
N LYS A 134 -16.97 -12.52 -12.54
CA LYS A 134 -17.74 -11.72 -13.52
C LYS A 134 -18.18 -10.36 -12.96
N ARG A 135 -17.23 -9.61 -12.39
CA ARG A 135 -17.46 -8.30 -11.74
C ARG A 135 -16.71 -7.19 -12.47
N SER A 136 -17.22 -5.96 -12.33
CA SER A 136 -16.57 -4.77 -12.89
C SER A 136 -15.33 -4.39 -12.09
N LEU A 137 -14.31 -3.89 -12.78
CA LEU A 137 -13.15 -3.23 -12.18
C LEU A 137 -13.54 -2.00 -11.34
N ASP A 138 -14.71 -1.39 -11.59
CA ASP A 138 -15.19 -0.26 -10.80
C ASP A 138 -15.30 -0.57 -9.30
N GLU A 139 -15.55 -1.83 -8.95
CA GLU A 139 -15.61 -2.21 -7.53
C GLU A 139 -14.25 -2.11 -6.83
N LEU A 140 -13.14 -2.13 -7.57
CA LEU A 140 -11.80 -1.88 -7.03
C LEU A 140 -11.59 -0.40 -6.70
N LYS A 141 -12.25 0.52 -7.43
CA LYS A 141 -12.28 1.95 -7.06
C LYS A 141 -13.06 2.15 -5.77
N GLU A 142 -14.19 1.46 -5.61
CA GLU A 142 -15.00 1.54 -4.40
C GLU A 142 -14.29 0.90 -3.19
N PHE A 143 -13.61 -0.23 -3.41
CA PHE A 143 -12.99 -1.04 -2.35
C PHE A 143 -11.57 -1.53 -2.71
N PRO A 144 -10.56 -0.64 -2.73
CA PRO A 144 -9.17 -1.00 -3.01
C PRO A 144 -8.62 -2.11 -2.10
N GLN A 145 -9.10 -2.17 -0.85
CA GLN A 145 -8.70 -3.15 0.15
C GLN A 145 -8.97 -4.61 -0.28
N TYR A 146 -9.71 -4.84 -1.37
CA TYR A 146 -9.75 -6.12 -2.06
C TYR A 146 -8.36 -6.75 -2.22
N PHE A 147 -7.36 -5.96 -2.65
CA PHE A 147 -5.98 -6.44 -2.82
C PHE A 147 -5.29 -6.86 -1.51
N ALA A 148 -5.76 -6.40 -0.36
CA ALA A 148 -5.19 -6.76 0.93
C ALA A 148 -5.63 -8.15 1.43
N PHE A 149 -6.69 -8.73 0.87
CA PHE A 149 -7.16 -10.06 1.27
C PHE A 149 -6.46 -11.17 0.49
N SER A 150 -6.25 -12.32 1.14
CA SER A 150 -5.73 -13.52 0.48
C SER A 150 -6.74 -14.02 -0.57
N LEU A 151 -6.23 -14.26 -1.78
CA LEU A 151 -7.02 -14.83 -2.88
C LEU A 151 -7.56 -16.22 -2.47
N GLU A 152 -6.65 -17.13 -2.15
CA GLU A 152 -6.95 -18.53 -1.83
C GLU A 152 -7.68 -18.72 -0.49
N LYS A 153 -7.28 -17.99 0.55
CA LYS A 153 -7.81 -18.22 1.91
C LYS A 153 -9.12 -17.49 2.18
N LYS A 154 -9.45 -16.45 1.39
CA LYS A 154 -10.60 -15.59 1.71
C LYS A 154 -11.47 -15.20 0.51
N ILE A 155 -10.88 -14.73 -0.59
CA ILE A 155 -11.67 -14.29 -1.75
C ILE A 155 -12.35 -15.49 -2.41
N MET A 156 -11.60 -16.53 -2.78
CA MET A 156 -12.13 -17.71 -3.48
C MET A 156 -13.17 -18.48 -2.64
N PRO A 157 -12.92 -18.84 -1.36
CA PRO A 157 -13.88 -19.63 -0.59
C PRO A 157 -15.22 -18.91 -0.42
N ARG A 158 -15.17 -17.59 -0.19
CA ARG A 158 -16.38 -16.76 -0.03
C ARG A 158 -17.11 -16.56 -1.35
N HIS A 159 -16.40 -16.41 -2.46
CA HIS A 159 -17.01 -16.32 -3.78
C HIS A 159 -17.74 -17.62 -4.10
N LEU A 160 -17.08 -18.77 -3.96
CA LEU A 160 -17.67 -20.08 -4.24
C LEU A 160 -18.88 -20.37 -3.35
N HIS A 161 -18.82 -20.00 -2.07
CA HIS A 161 -19.93 -20.14 -1.13
C HIS A 161 -21.18 -19.36 -1.56
N LEU A 162 -20.99 -18.13 -2.04
CA LEU A 162 -22.07 -17.28 -2.54
C LEU A 162 -22.58 -17.75 -3.91
N LYS A 163 -21.68 -18.18 -4.81
CA LYS A 163 -22.01 -18.70 -6.14
C LYS A 163 -22.94 -19.91 -6.05
N ARG A 164 -22.67 -20.85 -5.14
CA ARG A 164 -23.55 -22.01 -4.88
C ARG A 164 -24.96 -21.64 -4.41
N ARG A 165 -25.13 -20.44 -3.87
CA ARG A 165 -26.41 -19.91 -3.37
C ARG A 165 -27.03 -18.88 -4.30
N ASN A 166 -26.46 -18.70 -5.49
CA ASN A 166 -26.86 -17.68 -6.45
C ASN A 166 -26.95 -16.27 -5.83
N ALA A 167 -26.09 -15.97 -4.85
CA ALA A 167 -26.09 -14.70 -4.12
C ALA A 167 -24.99 -13.78 -4.65
N LYS A 168 -25.32 -12.52 -4.93
CA LYS A 168 -24.36 -11.48 -5.29
C LYS A 168 -24.42 -10.33 -4.29
N ILE A 169 -23.27 -10.00 -3.68
CA ILE A 169 -23.15 -8.92 -2.69
C ILE A 169 -21.90 -8.07 -2.99
N LYS A 170 -21.87 -6.82 -2.52
CA LYS A 170 -20.70 -5.92 -2.63
C LYS A 170 -19.43 -6.53 -2.02
N LEU A 171 -18.27 -6.28 -2.62
CA LEU A 171 -16.97 -6.82 -2.18
C LEU A 171 -16.66 -6.50 -0.72
N ASN A 172 -16.93 -5.28 -0.27
CA ASN A 172 -16.68 -4.88 1.12
C ASN A 172 -17.47 -5.72 2.12
N ARG A 173 -18.76 -6.03 1.85
CA ARG A 173 -19.58 -6.93 2.69
C ARG A 173 -19.07 -8.36 2.62
N MET A 174 -18.65 -8.79 1.43
CA MET A 174 -18.09 -10.12 1.23
C MET A 174 -16.79 -10.32 2.01
N LEU A 175 -15.94 -9.30 2.14
CA LEU A 175 -14.55 -9.49 2.62
C LEU A 175 -14.26 -8.88 4.01
N LEU A 176 -14.97 -7.84 4.44
CA LEU A 176 -14.71 -7.23 5.76
C LEU A 176 -15.30 -8.03 6.92
N TRP A 177 -16.34 -8.84 6.69
CA TRP A 177 -16.95 -9.61 7.77
C TRP A 177 -16.02 -10.72 8.26
N SER A 178 -16.13 -11.07 9.55
CA SER A 178 -15.51 -12.28 10.09
C SER A 178 -16.10 -13.53 9.42
N ASP A 179 -15.38 -14.64 9.45
CA ASP A 179 -15.85 -15.90 8.85
C ASP A 179 -17.16 -16.35 9.46
N GLY A 180 -17.27 -16.37 10.80
CA GLY A 180 -18.50 -16.74 11.50
C GLY A 180 -19.71 -15.91 11.06
N ARG A 181 -19.56 -14.57 11.00
CA ARG A 181 -20.65 -13.68 10.56
C ARG A 181 -21.00 -13.89 9.09
N PHE A 182 -20.01 -14.08 8.23
CA PHE A 182 -20.22 -14.31 6.81
C PHE A 182 -20.98 -15.62 6.58
N TYR A 183 -20.46 -16.75 7.03
CA TYR A 183 -21.08 -18.05 6.76
C TYR A 183 -22.42 -18.23 7.47
N ALA A 184 -22.65 -17.59 8.64
CA ALA A 184 -23.94 -17.63 9.31
C ALA A 184 -25.06 -16.89 8.56
N LYS A 185 -24.73 -15.80 7.85
CA LYS A 185 -25.76 -15.01 7.13
C LYS A 185 -26.21 -15.66 5.83
N TRP A 186 -25.30 -16.32 5.12
CA TRP A 186 -25.59 -16.94 3.83
C TRP A 186 -25.55 -18.46 3.98
N LYS A 187 -26.50 -19.03 4.74
CA LYS A 187 -26.66 -20.48 4.88
C LYS A 187 -27.21 -21.12 3.62
#